data_AF-A0A6S6RYF9-F1
#
_entry.id   AF-A0A6S6RYF9-F1
#
_cell.length_a   1.000
_cell.length_b   1.000
_cell.length_c   1.000
_cell.angle_alpha   90.00
_cell.angle_beta   90.00
_cell.angle_gamma   90.00
#
_symmetry.space_group_name_H-M   'P 1'
#
loop_
_entity.id
_entity.type
_entity.pdbx_description
1 polymer ?
#
loop_
_entity_poly.entity_id
_entity_poly.type
_entity_poly.pdbx_seq_one_letter_code
_entity_poly.pdbx_strand_id
1 'polypeptide(L)'
;MLHEKILVSFVYEEGYNFVLIVPDVGNELMVRAKTQSEVIRKAIRALRENYTDNLMELSPSPIDIYTEEYKNSKGIPKHAILYPLPVKIGKRKKVFKRFTSSMDEKLLEEIEAFTKSKKIKKSDFFAKASREYIQGYDRQNIK
;
A
#
# COMPACT_ATOMS: atom_id res chain seq x y z
N MET A 1 0.01 -10.03 -17.09
CA MET A 1 0.78 -8.83 -17.49
C MET A 1 0.51 -7.74 -16.45
N LEU A 2 1.37 -6.71 -16.37
CA LEU A 2 1.07 -5.51 -15.57
C LEU A 2 0.14 -4.64 -16.42
N HIS A 3 -1.03 -4.32 -15.92
CA HIS A 3 -1.95 -3.36 -16.54
C HIS A 3 -1.91 -2.07 -15.74
N GLU A 4 -2.02 -0.93 -16.41
CA GLU A 4 -2.16 0.36 -15.76
C GLU A 4 -3.59 0.85 -15.95
N LYS A 5 -4.25 1.19 -14.85
CA LYS A 5 -5.53 1.90 -14.87
C LYS A 5 -5.34 3.26 -14.24
N ILE A 6 -5.99 4.27 -14.80
CA ILE A 6 -6.02 5.61 -14.24
C ILE A 6 -7.39 5.78 -13.60
N LEU A 7 -7.41 5.89 -12.27
CA LEU A 7 -8.63 6.19 -11.53
C LEU A 7 -8.74 7.70 -11.34
N VAL A 8 -9.96 8.21 -11.29
CA VAL A 8 -10.17 9.58 -10.85
C VAL A 8 -10.17 9.61 -9.31
N SER A 9 -9.55 10.64 -8.74
CA SER A 9 -9.52 10.86 -7.30
C SER A 9 -9.63 12.34 -6.97
N PHE A 10 -10.03 12.65 -5.75
CA PHE A 10 -10.05 14.00 -5.23
C PHE A 10 -8.99 14.14 -4.14
N VAL A 11 -8.23 15.23 -4.16
CA VAL A 11 -7.23 15.55 -3.14
C VAL A 11 -7.52 16.92 -2.56
N TYR A 12 -7.55 17.02 -1.24
CA TYR A 12 -7.74 18.29 -0.54
C TYR A 12 -7.00 18.32 0.80
N GLU A 13 -6.81 19.52 1.32
CA GLU A 13 -6.26 19.74 2.65
C GLU A 13 -7.39 19.81 3.69
N GLU A 14 -7.18 19.12 4.81
CA GLU A 14 -8.05 19.08 5.99
C GLU A 14 -7.19 19.24 7.25
N GLY A 15 -7.16 20.45 7.82
CA GLY A 15 -6.29 20.80 8.94
C GLY A 15 -4.82 20.70 8.56
N TYR A 16 -4.04 19.88 9.28
CA TYR A 16 -2.62 19.64 8.99
C TYR A 16 -2.36 18.41 8.12
N ASN A 17 -3.39 17.88 7.45
CA ASN A 17 -3.30 16.67 6.64
C ASN A 17 -3.89 16.89 5.25
N PHE A 18 -3.43 16.06 4.31
CA PHE A 18 -4.04 15.85 3.02
C PHE A 18 -4.94 14.62 3.08
N VAL A 19 -6.10 14.74 2.43
CA VAL A 19 -7.07 13.66 2.24
C VAL A 19 -7.15 13.35 0.75
N LEU A 20 -7.20 12.06 0.41
CA LEU A 20 -7.43 11.57 -0.95
C LEU A 20 -8.62 10.62 -0.94
N ILE A 21 -9.59 10.88 -1.83
CA ILE A 21 -10.79 10.06 -2.02
C ILE A 21 -10.77 9.44 -3.42
N VAL A 22 -11.00 8.13 -3.52
CA VAL A 22 -11.19 7.42 -4.79
C VAL A 22 -12.64 6.93 -4.88
N PRO A 23 -13.51 7.65 -5.61
CA PRO A 23 -14.94 7.40 -5.63
C PRO A 23 -15.33 6.07 -6.30
N ASP A 24 -14.62 5.65 -7.34
CA ASP A 24 -14.95 4.43 -8.10
C ASP A 24 -14.68 3.13 -7.32
N VAL A 25 -14.08 3.21 -6.12
CA VAL A 25 -13.60 2.04 -5.40
C VAL A 25 -14.46 1.80 -4.16
N GLY A 26 -15.40 0.85 -4.24
CA GLY A 26 -16.18 0.35 -3.10
C GLY A 26 -16.88 1.45 -2.29
N ASN A 27 -16.81 1.36 -0.95
CA ASN A 27 -17.29 2.37 0.02
C ASN A 27 -16.47 3.69 -0.01
N GLU A 28 -15.95 4.09 -1.16
CA GLU A 28 -15.09 5.26 -1.37
C GLU A 28 -13.78 5.16 -0.55
N LEU A 29 -12.68 4.77 -1.19
CA LEU A 29 -11.39 4.73 -0.50
C LEU A 29 -10.99 6.14 -0.08
N MET A 30 -10.97 6.39 1.23
CA MET A 30 -10.44 7.62 1.83
C MET A 30 -9.11 7.35 2.53
N VAL A 31 -8.08 8.14 2.21
CA VAL A 31 -6.74 8.04 2.80
C VAL A 31 -6.30 9.40 3.30
N ARG A 32 -5.61 9.42 4.46
CA ARG A 32 -5.07 10.64 5.08
C ARG A 32 -3.55 10.56 5.28
N ALA A 33 -2.84 11.65 5.02
CA ALA A 33 -1.40 11.78 5.28
C ALA A 33 -0.96 13.23 5.51
N LYS A 34 0.27 13.44 5.99
CA LYS A 34 0.78 14.79 6.30
C LYS A 34 1.11 15.59 5.03
N THR A 35 1.49 14.91 3.96
CA THR A 35 1.86 15.55 2.69
C THR A 35 1.06 14.97 1.53
N GLN A 36 0.88 15.78 0.49
CA GLN A 36 0.22 15.36 -0.75
C GLN A 36 0.90 14.12 -1.37
N SER A 37 2.23 14.08 -1.38
CA SER A 37 2.98 12.93 -1.91
C SER A 37 2.74 11.65 -1.10
N GLU A 38 2.64 11.77 0.23
CA GLU A 38 2.35 10.61 1.08
C GLU A 38 0.93 10.10 0.90
N VAL A 39 -0.07 10.99 0.78
CA VAL A 39 -1.46 10.56 0.65
C VAL A 39 -1.67 9.78 -0.65
N ILE A 40 -1.06 10.24 -1.75
CA ILE A 40 -1.07 9.55 -3.05
C ILE A 40 -0.39 8.18 -2.94
N ARG A 41 0.81 8.11 -2.33
CA ARG A 41 1.52 6.82 -2.15
C ARG A 41 0.71 5.84 -1.30
N LYS A 42 0.12 6.31 -0.21
CA LYS A 42 -0.73 5.48 0.66
C LYS A 42 -1.98 5.01 -0.07
N ALA A 43 -2.64 5.87 -0.85
CA ALA A 43 -3.80 5.50 -1.65
C ALA A 43 -3.46 4.41 -2.69
N ILE A 44 -2.40 4.60 -3.47
CA ILE A 44 -1.95 3.59 -4.45
C ILE A 44 -1.63 2.26 -3.76
N ARG A 45 -1.01 2.32 -2.57
CA ARG A 45 -0.71 1.13 -1.78
C ARG A 45 -1.98 0.42 -1.31
N ALA A 46 -2.93 1.16 -0.73
CA ALA A 46 -4.20 0.61 -0.25
C ALA A 46 -5.02 -0.02 -1.40
N LEU A 47 -5.05 0.62 -2.56
CA LEU A 47 -5.68 0.08 -3.77
C LEU A 47 -5.08 -1.27 -4.17
N ARG A 48 -3.74 -1.37 -4.16
CA ARG A 48 -3.03 -2.60 -4.51
C ARG A 48 -3.08 -3.69 -3.44
N GLU A 49 -3.34 -3.35 -2.19
CA GLU A 49 -3.38 -4.34 -1.11
C GLU A 49 -4.81 -4.87 -0.92
N ASN A 50 -5.81 -3.98 -0.98
CA ASN A 50 -7.17 -4.30 -0.56
C ASN A 50 -8.16 -4.48 -1.72
N TYR A 51 -7.82 -4.01 -2.93
CA TYR A 51 -8.76 -3.96 -4.05
C TYR A 51 -8.21 -4.61 -5.32
N THR A 52 -7.13 -5.39 -5.26
CA THR A 52 -6.43 -5.93 -6.44
C THR A 52 -7.35 -6.64 -7.43
N ASP A 53 -8.23 -7.51 -6.93
CA ASP A 53 -9.14 -8.31 -7.74
C ASP A 53 -10.26 -7.43 -8.31
N ASN A 54 -10.89 -6.60 -7.47
CA ASN A 54 -11.90 -5.62 -7.89
C ASN A 54 -11.37 -4.61 -8.92
N LEU A 55 -10.12 -4.18 -8.80
CA LEU A 55 -9.49 -3.23 -9.70
C LEU A 55 -9.29 -3.79 -11.11
N MET A 56 -9.14 -5.11 -11.29
CA MET A 56 -9.07 -5.70 -12.62
C MET A 56 -10.39 -5.56 -13.37
N GLU A 57 -11.51 -5.68 -12.67
CA GLU A 57 -12.85 -5.61 -13.23
C GLU A 57 -13.42 -4.19 -13.24
N LEU A 58 -12.90 -3.30 -12.39
CA LEU A 58 -13.38 -1.93 -12.25
C LEU A 58 -13.15 -1.11 -13.53
N SER A 59 -14.22 -0.61 -14.13
CA SER A 59 -14.15 0.39 -15.20
C SER A 59 -14.23 1.78 -14.57
N PRO A 60 -13.18 2.61 -14.65
CA PRO A 60 -13.20 3.95 -14.08
C PRO A 60 -14.31 4.78 -14.71
N SER A 61 -15.00 5.59 -13.91
CA SER A 61 -16.05 6.45 -14.42
C SER A 61 -15.44 7.58 -15.29
N PRO A 62 -16.15 8.07 -16.32
CA PRO A 62 -15.73 9.23 -17.08
C PRO A 62 -15.48 10.45 -16.18
N ILE A 63 -14.46 11.25 -16.51
CA ILE A 63 -14.09 12.40 -15.68
C ILE A 63 -15.21 13.45 -15.59
N ASP A 64 -16.04 13.52 -16.62
CA ASP A 64 -17.14 14.49 -16.76
C ASP A 64 -18.23 14.32 -15.69
N ILE A 65 -18.30 13.16 -15.04
CA ILE A 65 -19.25 12.90 -13.95
C ILE A 65 -18.84 13.62 -12.66
N TYR A 66 -17.56 13.95 -12.50
CA TYR A 66 -17.01 14.53 -11.27
C TYR A 66 -17.12 16.07 -11.22
N THR A 67 -18.34 16.55 -11.40
CA THR A 67 -18.69 17.97 -11.36
C THR A 67 -18.73 18.52 -9.93
N GLU A 68 -18.96 19.83 -9.79
CA GLU A 68 -19.25 20.45 -8.49
C GLU A 68 -20.51 19.86 -7.83
N GLU A 69 -21.51 19.45 -8.61
CA GLU A 69 -22.70 18.77 -8.10
C GLU A 69 -22.36 17.41 -7.50
N TYR A 70 -21.49 16.65 -8.18
CA TYR A 70 -20.99 15.39 -7.64
C TYR A 70 -20.31 15.62 -6.28
N LYS A 71 -19.41 16.62 -6.20
CA LYS A 71 -18.73 16.96 -4.94
C LYS A 71 -19.73 17.26 -3.83
N ASN A 72 -20.72 18.12 -4.10
CA ASN A 72 -21.74 18.49 -3.13
C ASN A 72 -22.57 17.28 -2.67
N SER A 73 -22.99 16.41 -3.60
CA SER A 73 -23.80 15.23 -3.28
C SER A 73 -23.07 14.19 -2.41
N LYS A 74 -21.74 14.14 -2.54
CA LYS A 74 -20.86 13.21 -1.81
C LYS A 74 -20.19 13.82 -0.59
N GLY A 75 -20.49 15.08 -0.26
CA GLY A 75 -19.84 15.78 0.85
C GLY A 75 -18.34 16.02 0.64
N ILE A 76 -17.88 16.03 -0.61
CA ILE A 76 -16.49 16.35 -0.95
C ILE A 76 -16.34 17.88 -0.94
N PRO A 77 -15.30 18.43 -0.28
CA PRO A 77 -15.11 19.87 -0.23
C PRO A 77 -14.94 20.50 -1.63
N LYS A 78 -15.48 21.71 -1.82
CA LYS A 78 -15.42 22.43 -3.11
C LYS A 78 -13.98 22.67 -3.57
N HIS A 79 -13.08 22.97 -2.63
CA HIS A 79 -11.65 23.17 -2.88
C HIS A 79 -10.88 21.89 -3.21
N ALA A 80 -11.54 20.72 -3.23
CA ALA A 80 -10.90 19.49 -3.63
C ALA A 80 -10.52 19.50 -5.12
N ILE A 81 -9.28 19.10 -5.37
CA ILE A 81 -8.66 19.09 -6.68
C ILE A 81 -8.80 17.68 -7.27
N LEU A 82 -9.24 17.60 -8.52
CA LEU A 82 -9.24 16.36 -9.28
C LEU A 82 -7.81 15.93 -9.57
N TYR A 83 -7.50 14.67 -9.26
CA TYR A 83 -6.19 14.09 -9.46
C TYR A 83 -6.31 12.74 -10.17
N PRO A 84 -5.65 12.56 -11.34
CA PRO A 84 -5.56 11.26 -11.99
C PRO A 84 -4.62 10.36 -11.20
N LEU A 85 -5.12 9.21 -10.74
CA LEU A 85 -4.39 8.27 -9.92
C LEU A 85 -3.98 7.04 -10.74
N PRO A 86 -2.75 6.98 -11.28
CA PRO A 86 -2.26 5.83 -12.02
C PRO A 86 -1.96 4.65 -11.09
N VAL A 87 -2.65 3.54 -11.30
CA VAL A 87 -2.51 2.31 -10.53
C VAL A 87 -2.10 1.16 -11.45
N LYS A 88 -0.86 0.73 -11.27
CA LYS A 88 -0.38 -0.56 -11.82
C LYS A 88 -1.04 -1.73 -11.08
N ILE A 89 -1.84 -2.50 -11.80
CA ILE A 89 -2.62 -3.66 -11.38
C ILE A 89 -2.03 -4.93 -12.01
N GLY A 90 -2.10 -6.04 -11.27
CA GLY A 90 -1.58 -7.33 -11.70
C GLY A 90 -0.51 -7.88 -10.77
N LYS A 91 -0.21 -9.18 -10.94
CA LYS A 91 0.77 -9.89 -10.12
C LYS A 91 2.13 -9.22 -10.30
N ARG A 92 2.58 -8.46 -9.30
CA ARG A 92 4.00 -8.14 -9.15
C ARG A 92 4.73 -9.47 -9.04
N LYS A 93 5.60 -9.76 -9.99
CA LYS A 93 6.54 -10.87 -9.84
C LYS A 93 7.29 -10.61 -8.54
N LYS A 94 7.08 -11.44 -7.52
CA LYS A 94 7.88 -11.38 -6.29
C LYS A 94 9.31 -11.68 -6.72
N VAL A 95 10.09 -10.64 -6.94
CA VAL A 95 11.52 -10.79 -7.22
C VAL A 95 12.18 -10.95 -5.86
N PHE A 96 12.43 -12.21 -5.49
CA PHE A 96 13.28 -12.49 -4.34
C PHE A 96 14.69 -12.00 -4.66
N LYS A 97 15.12 -10.95 -3.97
CA LYS A 97 16.51 -10.51 -4.04
C LYS A 97 17.36 -11.54 -3.29
N ARG A 98 18.31 -12.15 -3.99
CA ARG A 98 19.36 -12.95 -3.37
C ARG A 98 20.43 -12.00 -2.88
N PHE A 99 20.91 -12.23 -1.66
CA PHE A 99 22.01 -11.49 -1.07
C PHE A 99 22.85 -12.46 -0.24
N THR A 100 24.09 -12.06 0.02
CA THR A 100 25.03 -12.77 0.89
C THR A 100 25.19 -11.98 2.18
N SER A 101 25.28 -12.67 3.30
CA SER A 101 25.47 -12.07 4.61
C SER A 101 26.38 -12.96 5.44
N SER A 102 27.18 -12.35 6.31
CA SER A 102 28.05 -13.05 7.27
C SER A 102 27.42 -13.00 8.66
N MET A 103 27.60 -14.05 9.45
CA MET A 103 27.19 -14.13 10.86
C MET A 103 28.08 -15.11 11.61
N ASP A 104 27.95 -15.13 12.94
CA ASP A 104 28.63 -16.09 13.79
C ASP A 104 28.27 -17.54 13.43
N GLU A 105 29.29 -18.41 13.42
CA GLU A 105 29.17 -19.81 12.99
C GLU A 105 28.28 -20.63 13.93
N LYS A 106 28.42 -20.46 15.25
CA LYS A 106 27.61 -21.21 16.23
C LYS A 106 26.14 -20.83 16.11
N LEU A 107 25.86 -19.54 15.95
CA LEU A 107 24.50 -19.07 15.73
C LEU A 107 23.91 -19.63 14.43
N LEU A 108 24.70 -19.73 13.36
CA LEU A 108 24.26 -20.32 12.09
C LEU A 108 23.89 -21.81 12.27
N GLU A 109 24.69 -22.58 13.00
CA GLU A 109 24.42 -23.99 13.30
C GLU A 109 23.12 -24.17 14.10
N GLU A 110 22.88 -23.33 15.11
CA GLU A 110 21.64 -23.35 15.89
C GLU A 110 20.41 -23.07 15.02
N ILE A 111 20.50 -22.06 14.14
CA ILE A 111 19.43 -21.72 13.18
C ILE A 111 19.22 -22.88 12.20
N GLU A 112 20.27 -23.54 11.75
CA GLU A 112 20.17 -24.70 10.86
C GLU A 112 19.46 -25.88 11.53
N ALA A 113 19.84 -26.21 12.76
CA ALA A 113 19.16 -27.26 13.54
C ALA A 113 17.67 -26.92 13.75
N PHE A 114 17.38 -25.66 14.11
CA PHE A 114 16.01 -25.19 14.31
C PHE A 114 15.18 -25.29 13.02
N THR A 115 15.67 -24.72 11.92
CA THR A 115 14.97 -24.68 10.64
C THR A 115 14.72 -26.08 10.08
N LYS A 116 15.68 -26.99 10.24
CA LYS A 116 15.55 -28.40 9.87
C LYS A 116 14.49 -29.12 10.70
N SER A 117 14.50 -28.94 12.03
CA SER A 117 13.50 -29.56 12.92
C SER A 117 12.06 -29.11 12.62
N LYS A 118 11.89 -27.84 12.22
CA LYS A 118 10.59 -27.24 11.91
C LYS A 118 10.19 -27.36 10.43
N LYS A 119 11.03 -27.96 9.58
CA LYS A 119 10.82 -28.08 8.13
C LYS A 119 10.56 -26.72 7.45
N ILE A 120 11.26 -25.67 7.88
CA ILE A 120 11.19 -24.32 7.30
C ILE A 120 12.50 -23.98 6.58
N LYS A 121 12.44 -23.08 5.58
CA LYS A 121 13.66 -22.61 4.90
C LYS A 121 14.38 -21.57 5.76
N LYS A 122 15.71 -21.56 5.72
CA LYS A 122 16.54 -20.51 6.36
C LYS A 122 16.09 -19.10 5.95
N SER A 123 15.82 -18.88 4.67
CA SER A 123 15.32 -17.58 4.17
C SER A 123 14.01 -17.14 4.82
N ASP A 124 13.10 -18.08 5.09
CA ASP A 124 11.81 -17.79 5.69
C ASP A 124 11.94 -17.50 7.18
N PHE A 125 12.86 -18.21 7.86
CA PHE A 125 13.26 -17.90 9.23
C PHE A 125 13.80 -16.48 9.35
N PHE A 126 14.80 -16.11 8.54
CA PHE A 126 15.35 -14.75 8.57
C PHE A 126 14.31 -13.69 8.23
N ALA A 127 13.48 -13.93 7.21
CA ALA A 127 12.40 -13.00 6.86
C ALA A 127 11.39 -12.83 8.00
N LYS A 128 11.12 -13.87 8.80
CA LYS A 128 10.24 -13.80 9.97
C LYS A 128 10.91 -13.02 11.10
N ALA A 129 12.13 -13.40 11.48
CA ALA A 129 12.89 -12.75 12.54
C ALA A 129 13.09 -11.24 12.27
N SER A 130 13.41 -10.86 11.03
CA SER A 130 13.54 -9.44 10.66
C SER A 130 12.22 -8.68 10.79
N ARG A 131 11.08 -9.27 10.43
CA ARG A 131 9.77 -8.60 10.60
C ARG A 131 9.42 -8.41 12.06
N GLU A 132 9.64 -9.42 12.89
CA GLU A 132 9.38 -9.36 14.34
C GLU A 132 10.25 -8.29 14.99
N TYR A 133 11.52 -8.21 14.62
CA TYR A 133 12.43 -7.18 15.10
C TYR A 133 11.96 -5.76 14.72
N ILE A 134 11.64 -5.52 13.44
CA ILE A 134 11.17 -4.20 12.98
C ILE A 134 9.87 -3.81 13.69
N GLN A 135 8.91 -4.74 13.82
CA GLN A 135 7.65 -4.47 14.51
C GLN A 135 7.84 -4.19 16.01
N GLY A 136 8.77 -4.90 16.66
CA GLY A 136 9.15 -4.64 18.04
C GLY A 136 9.82 -3.29 18.23
N TYR A 137 10.70 -2.92 17.30
CA TYR A 137 11.38 -1.62 17.28
C TYR A 137 10.41 -0.45 17.10
N ASP A 138 9.47 -0.56 16.14
CA ASP A 138 8.45 0.47 15.90
C ASP A 138 7.57 0.70 17.14
N ARG A 139 7.23 -0.36 17.89
CA ARG A 139 6.44 -0.24 19.12
C ARG A 139 7.16 0.46 20.27
N GLN A 140 8.49 0.36 20.34
CA GLN A 140 9.28 0.98 21.41
C GLN A 140 9.54 2.47 21.17
N ASN A 141 9.56 2.91 19.90
CA ASN A 141 9.84 4.30 19.52
C ASN A 141 8.58 5.17 19.34
N ILE A 142 7.40 4.68 19.73
CA ILE A 142 6.13 5.44 19.76
C ILE A 142 5.80 5.91 21.21
N LYS A 143 6.77 5.86 22.13
CA LYS A 143 6.65 6.47 23.47
C LYS A 143 7.24 7.87 23.51
#